data_AF-A0AAV9CGI0-F1
#
_entry.id   AF-A0AAV9CGI0-F1
#
_cell.length_a   1.000
_cell.length_b   1.000
_cell.length_c   1.000
_cell.angle_alpha   90.00
_cell.angle_beta   90.00
_cell.angle_gamma   90.00
#
_symmetry.space_group_name_H-M   'P 1'
#
loop_
_entity.id
_entity.type
_entity.pdbx_description
1 polymer ?
#
loop_
_entity_poly.entity_id
_entity_poly.type
_entity_poly.pdbx_seq_one_letter_code
_entity_poly.pdbx_strand_id
1 'polypeptide(L)' 'MASDEPFAPDSECIDNRIKERINGELLYLNGDSFISSTTMNKTVNYSLSNETHVYTEEDARFIYGHGRTHQG' A
#
# COMPACT_ATOMS: atom_id res chain seq x y z
N MET A 1 3.27 1.19 2.17
CA MET A 1 4.23 2.27 2.53
C MET A 1 4.74 1.97 3.93
N ALA A 2 6.02 2.18 4.21
CA ALA A 2 6.62 1.94 5.52
C ALA A 2 7.60 3.07 5.84
N SER A 3 7.57 3.55 7.08
CA SER A 3 8.37 4.66 7.59
C SER A 3 8.43 4.54 9.11
N ASP A 4 9.54 4.93 9.72
CA ASP A 4 9.66 5.02 11.19
C ASP A 4 8.90 6.23 11.75
N GLU A 5 8.68 7.26 10.93
CA GLU A 5 7.89 8.45 11.26
C GLU A 5 6.41 8.27 10.88
N PRO A 6 5.47 8.83 11.68
CA PRO A 6 4.04 8.71 11.42
C PRO A 6 3.63 9.40 10.13
N PHE A 7 2.75 8.74 9.37
CA PHE A 7 2.24 9.25 8.11
C PHE A 7 0.72 9.12 8.06
N ALA A 8 0.04 10.25 8.28
CA ALA A 8 -1.42 10.35 8.24
C ALA A 8 -1.88 11.67 7.57
N PRO A 9 -1.56 11.90 6.28
CA PRO A 9 -2.04 13.06 5.56
C PRO A 9 -3.53 12.94 5.25
N ASP A 10 -4.22 14.07 5.21
CA ASP A 10 -5.55 14.17 4.60
C ASP A 10 -5.44 14.42 3.08
N SER A 11 -6.60 14.38 2.41
CA SER A 11 -6.72 14.59 0.96
C SER A 11 -6.14 15.95 0.54
N GLU A 12 -6.46 17.01 1.28
CA GLU A 12 -6.01 18.38 0.98
C GLU A 12 -4.48 18.52 1.09
N CYS A 13 -3.87 17.91 2.11
CA CYS A 13 -2.42 17.88 2.28
C CYS A 13 -1.72 17.24 1.06
N ILE A 14 -2.27 16.14 0.54
CA ILE A 14 -1.74 15.47 -0.65
C ILE A 14 -1.91 16.36 -1.89
N ASP A 15 -3.08 16.94 -2.10
CA ASP A 15 -3.33 17.82 -3.26
C ASP A 15 -2.42 19.05 -3.25
N ASN A 16 -2.21 19.67 -2.09
CA ASN A 16 -1.32 20.82 -1.95
C ASN A 16 0.14 20.43 -2.27
N ARG A 17 0.60 19.28 -1.76
CA ARG A 17 1.95 18.77 -2.07
C ARG A 17 2.13 18.42 -3.54
N ILE A 18 1.09 17.90 -4.21
CA ILE A 18 1.12 17.65 -5.66
C ILE A 18 1.30 18.97 -6.41
N LYS A 19 0.47 19.97 -6.12
CA LYS A 19 0.53 21.31 -6.75
C LYS A 19 1.89 22.00 -6.55
N GLU A 20 2.48 21.85 -5.36
CA GLU A 20 3.76 22.45 -5.03
C GLU A 20 4.96 21.81 -5.75
N ARG A 21 4.87 20.50 -6.07
CA ARG A 21 6.05 19.69 -6.41
C ARG A 21 6.00 19.05 -7.79
N ILE A 22 4.82 18.93 -8.40
CA ILE A 22 4.62 18.26 -9.67
C ILE A 22 4.14 19.28 -10.70
N ASN A 23 4.88 19.39 -11.80
CA ASN A 23 4.49 20.24 -12.92
C ASN A 23 3.52 19.49 -13.84
N GLY A 24 2.37 20.11 -14.15
CA GLY A 24 1.31 19.50 -14.94
C GLY A 24 0.28 18.75 -14.09
N GLU A 25 -0.61 18.01 -14.74
CA GLU A 25 -1.71 17.30 -14.08
C GLU A 25 -1.45 15.79 -14.02
N LEU A 26 -1.75 15.19 -12.86
CA LEU A 26 -1.73 13.74 -12.70
C LEU A 26 -3.00 13.13 -13.29
N LEU A 27 -2.84 12.05 -14.05
CA LEU A 27 -3.95 11.43 -14.81
C LEU A 27 -4.88 10.57 -13.96
N TYR A 28 -4.48 10.23 -12.72
CA TYR A 28 -5.20 9.29 -11.87
C TYR A 28 -5.14 9.67 -10.39
N LEU A 29 -3.99 10.16 -9.94
CA LEU A 29 -3.74 10.39 -8.52
C LEU A 29 -4.01 11.84 -8.11
N ASN A 30 -4.91 12.00 -7.14
CA ASN A 30 -5.17 13.18 -6.32
C ASN A 30 -5.36 12.73 -4.85
N GLY A 31 -5.61 13.66 -3.94
CA GLY A 31 -5.82 13.37 -2.52
C GLY A 31 -6.90 12.32 -2.27
N ASP A 32 -8.08 12.46 -2.88
CA ASP A 32 -9.20 11.54 -2.64
C ASP A 32 -8.92 10.14 -3.16
N SER A 33 -8.34 10.03 -4.36
CA SER A 33 -7.93 8.75 -4.93
C SER A 33 -6.83 8.07 -4.11
N PHE A 34 -5.92 8.85 -3.50
CA PHE A 34 -4.89 8.33 -2.61
C PHE A 34 -5.52 7.74 -1.34
N ILE A 35 -6.39 8.49 -0.66
CA ILE A 35 -7.10 8.02 0.53
C ILE A 35 -7.95 6.79 0.20
N SER A 36 -8.67 6.79 -0.93
CA SER A 36 -9.44 5.66 -1.42
C SER A 36 -8.57 4.42 -1.63
N SER A 37 -7.39 4.57 -2.25
CA SER A 37 -6.45 3.47 -2.50
C SER A 37 -5.88 2.87 -1.20
N THR A 38 -5.76 3.67 -0.14
CA THR A 38 -5.33 3.20 1.19
C THR A 38 -6.46 2.60 2.03
N THR A 39 -7.72 2.80 1.62
CA THR A 39 -8.89 2.26 2.32
C THR A 39 -9.20 0.86 1.82
N MET A 40 -8.89 -0.14 2.64
CA MET A 40 -9.10 -1.55 2.29
C MET A 40 -10.50 -2.03 2.64
N ASN A 41 -11.00 -3.00 1.87
CA ASN A 41 -12.23 -3.70 2.26
C ASN A 41 -12.02 -4.54 3.53
N LYS A 42 -13.12 -4.95 4.15
CA LYS A 42 -13.10 -5.71 5.40
C LYS A 42 -12.25 -6.98 5.32
N THR A 43 -12.36 -7.74 4.24
CA THR A 43 -11.69 -9.04 4.08
C THR A 43 -10.17 -8.86 3.97
N VAL A 44 -9.72 -7.93 3.12
CA VAL A 44 -8.30 -7.65 2.89
C VAL A 44 -7.67 -7.08 4.16
N ASN A 45 -8.34 -6.11 4.81
CA ASN A 45 -7.87 -5.55 6.07
C ASN A 45 -7.73 -6.63 7.15
N TYR A 46 -8.75 -7.48 7.32
CA TYR A 46 -8.71 -8.59 8.27
C TYR A 46 -7.59 -9.58 7.95
N SER A 47 -7.41 -9.96 6.69
CA SER A 47 -6.33 -10.89 6.31
C SER A 47 -4.95 -10.33 6.62
N LEU A 48 -4.69 -9.06 6.31
CA LEU A 48 -3.40 -8.41 6.57
C LEU A 48 -3.14 -8.22 8.06
N SER A 49 -4.16 -7.87 8.86
CA SER A 49 -4.01 -7.73 10.31
C SER A 49 -3.74 -9.05 11.03
N ASN A 50 -4.11 -10.20 10.44
CA ASN A 50 -3.88 -11.53 11.02
C ASN A 50 -2.75 -12.30 10.33
N GLU A 51 -2.04 -11.70 9.39
CA GLU A 51 -0.90 -12.34 8.75
C GLU A 51 0.25 -12.47 9.77
N THR A 52 0.85 -13.66 9.83
CA THR A 52 1.93 -13.99 10.77
C THR A 52 3.24 -14.33 10.07
N HIS A 53 3.21 -14.50 8.76
CA HIS A 53 4.36 -14.85 7.96
C HIS A 53 5.29 -13.65 7.78
N VAL A 54 6.56 -13.83 8.14
CA VAL A 54 7.63 -12.88 7.88
C VAL A 54 8.63 -13.56 6.95
N TYR A 55 8.81 -12.99 5.76
CA TYR A 55 9.82 -13.49 4.83
C TYR A 55 11.22 -13.32 5.41
N THR A 56 11.96 -14.43 5.49
CA THR A 56 13.35 -14.47 5.93
C THR A 56 14.23 -15.11 4.86
N GLU A 57 15.56 -15.03 5.00
CA GLU A 57 16.49 -15.66 4.06
C GLU A 57 16.29 -17.18 3.97
N GLU A 58 15.85 -17.82 5.05
CA GLU A 58 15.68 -19.28 5.15
C GLU A 58 14.34 -19.80 4.57
N ASP A 59 13.31 -18.95 4.49
CA ASP A 59 11.96 -19.33 4.04
C ASP A 59 11.52 -18.67 2.72
N ALA A 60 12.45 -17.99 2.05
CA ALA A 60 12.20 -17.26 0.82
C ALA A 60 11.48 -18.15 -0.22
N ARG A 61 10.18 -17.89 -0.42
CA ARG A 61 9.39 -18.59 -1.43
C ARG A 61 9.64 -17.98 -2.79
N PHE A 62 10.28 -18.74 -3.67
CA PHE A 62 10.24 -18.43 -5.09
C PHE A 62 8.79 -18.60 -5.56
N ILE A 63 8.15 -17.49 -5.95
CA ILE A 63 6.84 -17.55 -6.62
C ILE A 63 7.10 -18.04 -8.05
N TYR A 64 7.14 -19.36 -8.23
CA TYR A 64 7.02 -19.96 -9.55
C TYR A 64 5.64 -19.58 -10.11
N GLY A 65 5.58 -19.18 -11.38
CA GLY A 65 4.49 -18.44 -12.04
C GLY A 65 3.07 -19.05 -12.05
N HIS A 66 2.76 -19.97 -11.15
CA HIS A 66 1.43 -20.50 -10.90
C HIS A 66 0.91 -20.10 -9.51
N GLY A 67 0.81 -18.79 -9.24
CA GLY A 67 -0.20 -18.12 -8.39
C GLY A 67 -0.73 -18.78 -7.10
N ARG A 68 -0.03 -19.75 -6.52
CA ARG A 68 -0.45 -20.49 -5.33
C ARG A 68 0.74 -20.52 -4.38
N THR A 69 0.69 -19.65 -3.39
CA THR A 69 1.50 -19.79 -2.18
C THR A 69 0.98 -21.02 -1.43
N HIS A 70 1.57 -22.18 -1.70
CA HIS A 70 1.34 -23.39 -0.91
C HIS A 70 2.27 -23.34 0.32
N GLN A 71 1.73 -23.57 1.50
CA GLN A 71 2.49 -23.96 2.69
C GLN A 71 1.80 -25.21 3.22
N GLY A 72 2.55 -26.31 3.29
CA GLY A 72 2.21 -27.51 4.04
C GLY A 72 2.98 -27.52 5.35
#